data_AF-A0A2W5E0N0-F1
#
_entry.id   AF-A0A2W5E0N0-F1
#
_cell.length_a   1.000
_cell.length_b   1.000
_cell.length_c   1.000
_cell.angle_alpha   90.00
_cell.angle_beta   90.00
_cell.angle_gamma   90.00
#
_symmetry.space_group_name_H-M   'P 1'
#
loop_
_entity.id
_entity.type
_entity.pdbx_description
1 polymer ?
#
loop_
_entity_poly.entity_id
_entity_poly.type
_entity_poly.pdbx_seq_one_letter_code
_entity_poly.pdbx_strand_id
1 'polypeptide(L)'
;MTEFNPTLNALPLDAKPDEKTRVKAQATDAAIKFEAFFIKQLLTQMRSSARALADEDSAENKHANQDMLDMADGMVADALAKRRAFGIADMMLKQVLPAAGLSPDADVSPSTSENHGSQKR
;
A
#
# COMPACT_ATOMS: atom_id res chain seq x y z
N MET A 1 48.02 -9.95 -23.75
CA MET A 1 47.61 -8.71 -23.09
C MET A 1 46.13 -8.56 -23.34
N THR A 2 45.34 -8.65 -22.27
CA THR A 2 43.87 -8.75 -22.25
C THR A 2 43.21 -7.51 -22.87
N GLU A 3 42.28 -7.74 -23.80
CA GLU A 3 41.42 -6.72 -24.38
C GLU A 3 40.44 -6.18 -23.33
N PHE A 4 40.37 -4.85 -23.23
CA PHE A 4 39.42 -4.12 -22.40
C PHE A 4 38.08 -4.06 -23.16
N ASN A 5 37.02 -4.65 -22.60
CA ASN A 5 35.67 -4.62 -23.19
C ASN A 5 34.85 -3.50 -22.50
N PRO A 6 34.58 -2.35 -23.15
CA PRO A 6 33.96 -1.21 -22.50
C PRO A 6 32.46 -1.14 -22.74
N THR A 7 31.74 -2.25 -22.53
CA THR A 7 30.27 -2.22 -22.47
C THR A 7 29.80 -2.21 -21.03
N LEU A 8 30.18 -1.15 -20.29
CA LEU A 8 29.45 -0.77 -19.09
C LEU A 8 28.11 -0.22 -19.54
N ASN A 9 27.11 -1.09 -19.51
CA ASN A 9 25.71 -0.74 -19.69
C ASN A 9 25.37 0.35 -18.66
N ALA A 10 25.33 1.61 -19.10
CA ALA A 10 24.95 2.73 -18.25
C ALA A 10 23.50 2.51 -17.84
N LEU A 11 23.29 2.11 -16.58
CA LEU A 11 21.97 2.13 -15.96
C LEU A 11 21.41 3.55 -16.12
N PRO A 12 20.22 3.73 -16.71
CA PRO A 12 19.63 5.05 -16.82
C PRO A 12 19.28 5.54 -15.42
N LEU A 13 20.05 6.49 -14.90
CA LEU A 13 19.86 7.10 -13.58
C LEU A 13 18.60 7.98 -13.50
N ASP A 14 17.88 8.16 -14.61
CA ASP A 14 16.76 9.10 -14.75
C ASP A 14 15.44 8.45 -15.20
N ALA A 15 15.31 7.12 -15.10
CA ALA A 15 14.07 6.44 -15.47
C ALA A 15 12.93 6.83 -14.52
N LYS A 16 12.01 7.68 -15.00
CA LYS A 16 10.74 7.97 -14.30
C LYS A 16 10.05 6.63 -13.97
N PRO A 17 9.57 6.43 -12.73
CA PRO A 17 8.97 5.17 -12.35
C PRO A 17 7.81 4.86 -13.29
N ASP A 18 7.78 3.63 -13.77
CA ASP A 18 6.73 3.12 -14.63
C ASP A 18 5.35 3.29 -13.98
N GLU A 19 4.31 3.39 -14.80
CA GLU A 19 2.94 3.64 -14.34
C GLU A 19 2.46 2.58 -13.34
N LYS A 20 2.81 1.30 -13.56
CA LYS A 20 2.45 0.19 -12.68
C LYS A 20 3.09 0.37 -11.29
N THR A 21 4.35 0.79 -11.21
CA THR A 21 5.06 1.09 -9.96
C THR A 21 4.42 2.26 -9.22
N ARG A 22 4.02 3.32 -9.92
CA ARG A 22 3.31 4.47 -9.31
C ARG A 22 1.95 4.06 -8.75
N VAL A 23 1.17 3.29 -9.51
CA VAL A 23 -0.15 2.80 -9.07
C VAL A 23 -0.02 1.87 -7.87
N LYS A 24 0.99 0.98 -7.86
CA LYS A 24 1.28 0.11 -6.72
C LYS A 24 1.65 0.89 -5.46
N ALA A 25 2.47 1.95 -5.59
CA ALA A 25 2.82 2.81 -4.47
C ALA A 25 1.58 3.52 -3.90
N GLN A 26 0.74 4.10 -4.76
CA GLN A 26 -0.50 4.75 -4.35
C GLN A 26 -1.48 3.77 -3.68
N ALA A 27 -1.62 2.55 -4.20
CA ALA A 27 -2.44 1.51 -3.61
C ALA A 27 -1.91 1.07 -2.23
N THR A 28 -0.60 1.00 -2.08
CA THR A 28 0.04 0.68 -0.79
C THR A 28 -0.22 1.78 0.23
N ASP A 29 -0.05 3.05 -0.13
CA ASP A 29 -0.34 4.18 0.75
C ASP A 29 -1.82 4.24 1.16
N ALA A 30 -2.72 3.98 0.22
CA ALA A 30 -4.16 3.91 0.48
C ALA A 30 -4.50 2.77 1.46
N ALA A 31 -3.89 1.59 1.27
CA ALA A 31 -4.10 0.43 2.13
C ALA A 31 -3.60 0.69 3.57
N ILE A 32 -2.44 1.36 3.73
CA ILE A 32 -1.93 1.75 5.05
C ILE A 32 -2.87 2.74 5.75
N LYS A 33 -3.39 3.73 5.03
CA LYS A 33 -4.37 4.70 5.58
C LYS A 33 -5.69 4.01 5.97
N PHE A 34 -6.15 3.04 5.18
CA PHE A 34 -7.31 2.24 5.52
C PHE A 34 -7.08 1.44 6.82
N GLU A 35 -5.91 0.79 6.96
CA GLU A 35 -5.56 0.06 8.18
C GLU A 35 -5.53 1.00 9.40
N ALA A 36 -4.98 2.21 9.27
CA ALA A 36 -5.00 3.20 10.34
C ALA A 36 -6.43 3.60 10.74
N PHE A 37 -7.30 3.88 9.76
CA PHE A 37 -8.71 4.19 10.03
C PHE A 37 -9.42 3.04 10.75
N PHE A 38 -9.18 1.81 10.32
CA PHE A 38 -9.77 0.62 10.93
C PHE A 38 -9.31 0.43 12.38
N ILE A 39 -7.99 0.54 12.65
CA ILE A 39 -7.44 0.42 14.01
C ILE A 39 -8.02 1.51 14.91
N LYS A 40 -8.07 2.76 14.44
CA LYS A 40 -8.67 3.87 15.19
C LYS A 40 -10.12 3.54 15.55
N GLN A 41 -10.91 3.10 14.57
CA GLN A 41 -12.31 2.76 14.77
C GLN A 41 -12.50 1.58 15.74
N LEU A 42 -11.59 0.60 15.74
CA LEU A 42 -11.59 -0.49 16.71
C LEU A 42 -11.30 0.02 18.13
N LEU A 43 -10.26 0.85 18.31
CA LEU A 43 -9.91 1.45 19.60
C LEU A 43 -11.05 2.30 20.17
N THR A 44 -11.66 3.15 19.33
CA THR A 44 -12.83 3.96 19.72
C THR A 44 -14.00 3.07 20.13
N GLN A 45 -14.30 1.98 19.41
CA GLN A 45 -15.37 1.05 19.77
C GLN A 45 -15.11 0.31 21.09
N MET A 46 -13.88 -0.18 21.30
CA MET A 46 -13.50 -0.82 22.56
C MET A 46 -13.68 0.15 23.73
N ARG A 47 -13.25 1.40 23.57
CA ARG A 47 -13.42 2.45 24.58
C ARG A 47 -14.89 2.77 24.82
N SER A 48 -15.70 2.86 23.77
CA SER A 48 -17.15 3.06 23.87
C SER A 48 -17.82 1.94 24.67
N SER A 49 -17.46 0.68 24.40
CA SER A 49 -17.96 -0.45 25.18
C SER A 49 -17.52 -0.43 26.65
N ALA A 50 -16.28 0.01 26.93
CA ALA A 50 -15.80 0.14 28.31
C ALA A 50 -16.56 1.24 29.07
N ARG A 51 -16.88 2.36 28.41
CA ARG A 51 -17.68 3.46 29.00
C ARG A 51 -19.10 3.04 29.34
N ALA A 52 -19.73 2.24 28.48
CA ALA A 52 -21.09 1.74 28.72
C ALA A 52 -21.19 0.86 29.99
N LEU A 53 -20.06 0.37 30.50
CA LEU A 53 -19.94 -0.41 31.72
C LEU A 53 -19.39 0.39 32.91
N ALA A 54 -18.96 1.63 32.70
CA ALA A 54 -18.38 2.49 33.73
C ALA A 54 -19.45 3.37 34.38
N ASP A 55 -19.28 3.68 35.67
CA ASP A 55 -20.20 4.57 36.40
C ASP A 55 -20.31 5.95 35.73
N GLU A 56 -21.49 6.58 35.81
CA GLU A 56 -21.74 7.88 35.16
C GLU A 56 -20.83 9.00 35.68
N ASP A 57 -20.36 8.90 36.94
CA ASP A 57 -19.46 9.87 37.59
C ASP A 57 -17.96 9.59 37.35
N SER A 58 -17.62 8.59 36.53
CA SER A 58 -16.26 8.15 36.29
C SER A 58 -15.45 9.14 35.42
N ALA A 59 -14.13 9.20 35.62
CA ALA A 59 -13.25 10.12 34.88
C ALA A 59 -13.23 9.81 33.37
N GLU A 60 -13.52 8.56 33.03
CA GLU A 60 -13.63 8.01 31.69
C GLU A 60 -14.80 8.64 30.91
N ASN A 61 -15.90 9.00 31.58
CA ASN A 61 -17.11 9.55 30.96
C ASN A 61 -17.06 11.08 30.68
N LYS A 62 -16.02 11.78 31.13
CA LYS A 62 -15.88 13.24 30.91
C LYS A 62 -15.60 13.58 29.44
N HIS A 63 -16.37 14.51 28.88
CA HIS A 63 -16.31 14.90 27.46
C HIS A 63 -14.95 15.47 27.02
N ALA A 64 -14.31 16.30 27.85
CA ALA A 64 -13.00 16.88 27.54
C ALA A 64 -11.87 15.83 27.43
N ASN A 65 -12.01 14.68 28.09
CA ASN A 65 -11.07 13.58 27.95
C ASN A 65 -11.24 12.85 26.62
N GLN A 66 -12.44 12.89 26.00
CA GLN A 66 -12.73 12.17 24.77
C GLN A 66 -11.92 12.71 23.60
N ASP A 67 -11.90 14.03 23.40
CA ASP A 67 -11.19 14.64 22.27
C ASP A 67 -9.68 14.36 22.34
N MET A 68 -9.09 14.45 23.54
CA MET A 68 -7.68 14.10 23.77
C MET A 68 -7.40 12.61 23.48
N LEU A 69 -8.32 11.74 23.87
CA LEU A 69 -8.21 10.31 23.64
C LEU A 69 -8.39 9.95 22.17
N ASP A 70 -9.28 10.63 21.44
CA ASP A 70 -9.48 10.41 20.00
C ASP A 70 -8.27 10.84 19.18
N MET A 71 -7.61 11.93 19.59
CA MET A 71 -6.32 12.33 19.03
C MET A 71 -5.23 11.29 19.33
N ALA A 72 -5.17 10.78 20.56
CA ALA A 72 -4.22 9.74 20.94
C ALA A 72 -4.47 8.43 20.16
N ASP A 73 -5.72 8.01 20.02
CA ASP A 73 -6.12 6.83 19.26
C ASP A 73 -5.73 6.96 17.79
N GLY A 74 -5.87 8.17 17.21
CA GLY A 74 -5.36 8.47 15.87
C GLY A 74 -3.84 8.28 15.73
N MET A 75 -3.05 8.85 16.66
CA MET A 75 -1.59 8.72 16.61
C MET A 75 -1.13 7.26 16.80
N VAL A 76 -1.77 6.53 17.70
CA VAL A 76 -1.48 5.10 17.94
C VAL A 76 -1.84 4.27 16.71
N ALA A 77 -3.01 4.50 16.13
CA ALA A 77 -3.46 3.80 14.93
C ALA A 77 -2.51 4.03 13.75
N ASP A 78 -2.09 5.28 13.52
CA ASP A 78 -1.11 5.63 12.49
C ASP A 78 0.24 4.92 12.70
N ALA A 79 0.72 4.88 13.94
CA ALA A 79 1.98 4.22 14.28
C ALA A 79 1.93 2.69 14.07
N LEU A 80 0.79 2.07 14.39
CA LEU A 80 0.57 0.64 14.21
C LEU A 80 0.40 0.26 12.73
N ALA A 81 -0.36 1.05 11.97
CA ALA A 81 -0.56 0.83 10.54
C ALA A 81 0.74 1.00 9.73
N LYS A 82 1.57 2.00 10.07
CA LYS A 82 2.90 2.17 9.44
C LYS A 82 3.83 0.98 9.66
N ARG A 83 3.68 0.30 10.80
CA ARG A 83 4.41 -0.94 11.09
C ARG A 83 3.79 -2.17 10.44
N ARG A 84 2.63 -2.02 9.78
CA ARG A 84 1.85 -3.11 9.17
C ARG A 84 1.60 -4.26 10.17
N ALA A 85 1.35 -3.90 11.42
CA ALA A 85 1.29 -4.87 12.52
C ALA A 85 0.05 -5.78 12.46
N PHE A 86 -1.06 -5.33 11.84
CA PHE A 86 -2.29 -6.13 11.70
C PHE A 86 -2.37 -6.87 10.36
N GLY A 87 -1.60 -6.44 9.36
CA GLY A 87 -1.53 -7.11 8.05
C GLY A 87 -2.77 -6.92 7.17
N ILE A 88 -3.69 -6.03 7.54
CA ILE A 88 -4.89 -5.73 6.75
C ILE A 88 -4.51 -5.01 5.45
N ALA A 89 -3.57 -4.06 5.50
CA ALA A 89 -3.08 -3.39 4.29
C ALA A 89 -2.49 -4.38 3.28
N ASP A 90 -1.79 -5.40 3.77
CA ASP A 90 -1.21 -6.45 2.93
C ASP A 90 -2.25 -7.36 2.30
N MET A 91 -3.26 -7.75 3.08
CA MET A 91 -4.36 -8.57 2.59
C MET A 91 -5.14 -7.82 1.51
N MET A 92 -5.45 -6.54 1.74
CA MET A 92 -6.11 -5.71 0.75
C MET A 92 -5.29 -5.56 -0.52
N LEU A 93 -3.98 -5.29 -0.42
CA LEU A 93 -3.13 -5.16 -1.60
C LEU A 93 -3.07 -6.47 -2.40
N LYS A 94 -3.02 -7.62 -1.72
CA LYS A 94 -3.07 -8.95 -2.36
C LYS A 94 -4.40 -9.26 -3.02
N GLN A 95 -5.51 -8.70 -2.55
CA GLN A 95 -6.83 -8.89 -3.15
C GLN A 95 -7.10 -7.89 -4.29
N VAL A 96 -6.65 -6.64 -4.14
CA VAL A 96 -6.93 -5.55 -5.07
C VAL A 96 -6.00 -5.57 -6.27
N LEU A 97 -4.70 -5.83 -6.12
CA LEU A 97 -3.75 -5.79 -7.26
C LEU A 97 -4.07 -6.83 -8.36
N PRO A 98 -4.38 -8.11 -8.04
CA PRO A 98 -4.75 -9.08 -9.06
C PRO A 98 -6.11 -8.75 -9.70
N ALA A 99 -7.06 -8.24 -8.91
CA ALA A 99 -8.38 -7.82 -9.40
C ALA A 99 -8.32 -6.58 -10.31
N ALA A 100 -7.30 -5.73 -10.14
CA ALA A 100 -7.06 -4.53 -10.95
C ALA A 100 -6.29 -4.81 -12.26
N GLY A 101 -6.01 -6.08 -12.61
CA GLY A 101 -5.33 -6.45 -13.86
C GLY A 101 -3.83 -6.13 -13.88
N LEU A 102 -3.22 -5.82 -12.73
CA LEU A 102 -1.78 -5.51 -12.59
C LEU A 102 -0.92 -6.78 -12.41
N SER A 103 -1.36 -7.90 -12.99
CA SER A 103 -0.60 -9.15 -12.98
C SER A 103 0.73 -9.00 -13.74
N PRO A 104 1.84 -9.57 -13.25
CA PRO A 104 3.17 -9.41 -13.86
C PRO A 104 3.33 -10.06 -15.25
N ASP A 105 2.35 -10.84 -15.72
CA ASP A 105 2.47 -11.66 -16.94
C ASP A 105 1.91 -11.04 -18.23
N ALA A 106 1.42 -9.79 -18.21
CA ALA A 106 0.81 -9.19 -19.41
C ALA A 106 1.81 -8.63 -20.46
N ASP A 107 3.12 -8.64 -20.20
CA ASP A 107 4.14 -8.03 -21.08
C ASP A 107 4.93 -9.03 -21.95
N VAL A 108 4.56 -10.32 -21.99
CA VAL A 108 5.19 -11.28 -22.90
C VAL A 108 4.24 -11.62 -24.05
N SER A 109 3.92 -10.62 -24.89
CA SER A 109 3.47 -10.92 -26.25
C SER A 109 4.70 -11.11 -27.14
N PRO A 110 4.94 -12.30 -27.72
CA PRO A 110 6.00 -12.50 -28.69
C PRO A 110 5.65 -11.72 -29.95
N SER A 111 6.35 -10.61 -30.17
CA SER A 111 6.34 -9.92 -31.45
C SER A 111 7.14 -10.76 -32.45
N THR A 112 6.49 -11.74 -33.09
CA THR A 112 7.03 -12.32 -34.33
C THR A 112 6.76 -11.34 -35.46
N SER A 113 7.64 -10.35 -35.57
CA SER A 113 7.87 -9.65 -36.84
C SER A 113 8.80 -10.53 -37.67
N GLU A 114 8.24 -11.41 -38.50
CA GLU A 114 8.97 -11.97 -39.65
C GLU A 114 8.43 -11.35 -40.93
N ASN A 115 9.06 -10.24 -41.26
CA ASN A 115 9.14 -9.67 -42.59
C ASN A 115 9.93 -10.64 -43.50
N HIS A 116 9.26 -11.32 -44.44
CA HIS A 116 9.91 -11.88 -45.61
C HIS A 116 9.26 -11.32 -46.88
N GLY A 117 10.01 -10.44 -47.53
CA GLY A 117 9.66 -9.85 -48.81
C GLY A 117 9.69 -10.84 -49.98
N SER A 118 8.98 -10.42 -51.04
CA SER A 118 9.38 -10.56 -52.44
C SER A 118 9.93 -11.90 -52.95
N GLN A 119 9.10 -12.67 -53.64
CA GLN A 119 9.50 -13.31 -54.92
C GLN A 119 8.23 -13.70 -55.71
N LYS A 120 7.79 -12.91 -56.70
CA LYS A 120 8.03 -13.16 -58.13
C LYS A 120 8.04 -14.66 -58.49
N ARG A 121 6.92 -15.17 -59.02
CA ARG A 121 6.80 -15.64 -60.42
C ARG A 121 5.37 -16.03 -60.76
#